data_AF-A0A6H9Z0C0-F1
#
_entry.id   AF-A0A6H9Z0C0-F1
#
_cell.length_a   1.000
_cell.length_b   1.000
_cell.length_c   1.000
_cell.angle_alpha   90.00
_cell.angle_beta   90.00
_cell.angle_gamma   90.00
#
_symmetry.space_group_name_H-M   'P 1'
#
loop_
_entity.id
_entity.type
_entity.pdbx_description
1 polymer ?
#
loop_
_entity_poly.entity_id
_entity_poly.type
_entity_poly.pdbx_seq_one_letter_code
_entity_poly.pdbx_strand_id
1 'polypeptide(L)'
;MTVMVQPKGTSPAAVTTPPPSPRSSPRSPSPCSANDDRLQLRACLAPGCVLYFLKNHPRREWCTAACGNRARGARHYRRHRRPPT
;
A
#
# COMPACT_ATOMS: atom_id res chain seq x y z
N MET A 1 -11.41 -26.95 -0.05
CA MET A 1 -11.11 -25.65 0.57
C MET A 1 -10.29 -24.83 -0.41
N THR A 2 -10.97 -24.08 -1.27
CA THR A 2 -10.32 -23.29 -2.34
C THR A 2 -10.42 -21.82 -1.99
N VAL A 3 -9.29 -21.16 -1.75
CA VAL A 3 -9.23 -19.71 -1.58
C VAL A 3 -9.23 -19.06 -2.96
N MET A 4 -10.38 -18.50 -3.36
CA MET A 4 -10.46 -17.62 -4.53
C MET A 4 -9.74 -16.31 -4.21
N VAL A 5 -8.51 -16.19 -4.69
CA VAL A 5 -7.81 -14.91 -4.83
C VAL A 5 -8.61 -14.09 -5.84
N GLN A 6 -9.28 -13.03 -5.39
CA GLN A 6 -10.01 -12.14 -6.29
C GLN A 6 -9.00 -11.42 -7.22
N PRO A 7 -9.10 -11.59 -8.55
CA PRO A 7 -8.46 -10.66 -9.47
C PRO A 7 -9.24 -9.36 -9.40
N LYS A 8 -8.60 -8.27 -8.95
CA LYS A 8 -9.21 -6.94 -8.94
C LYS A 8 -9.38 -6.53 -10.41
N GLY A 9 -10.60 -6.73 -10.92
CA GLY A 9 -10.97 -6.58 -12.32
C GLY A 9 -10.58 -5.22 -12.90
N THR A 10 -9.88 -5.29 -14.03
CA THR A 10 -9.59 -4.17 -14.91
C THR A 10 -10.42 -4.35 -16.18
N SER A 11 -11.38 -3.44 -16.42
CA SER A 11 -11.83 -2.97 -17.75
C SER A 11 -13.18 -2.23 -17.64
N PRO A 12 -13.60 -1.48 -18.68
CA PRO A 12 -12.83 -0.63 -19.60
C PRO A 12 -13.52 0.76 -19.74
N ALA A 13 -12.77 1.84 -19.94
CA ALA A 13 -13.36 3.09 -20.40
C ALA A 13 -12.39 3.78 -21.35
N ALA A 14 -12.63 3.55 -22.65
CA ALA A 14 -12.16 4.44 -23.69
C ALA A 14 -12.76 5.82 -23.42
N VAL A 15 -11.94 6.76 -22.96
CA VAL A 15 -12.31 8.16 -22.87
C VAL A 15 -11.75 8.84 -24.11
N THR A 16 -12.62 9.11 -25.09
CA THR A 16 -12.31 10.03 -26.17
C THR A 16 -12.34 11.44 -25.59
N THR A 17 -11.18 12.02 -25.31
CA THR A 17 -11.08 13.43 -24.91
C THR A 17 -10.98 14.31 -26.16
N PRO A 18 -11.79 15.38 -26.30
CA PRO A 18 -11.65 16.33 -27.40
C PRO A 18 -10.33 17.13 -27.32
N PRO A 19 -9.81 17.66 -28.44
CA PRO A 19 -8.53 18.39 -28.44
C PRO A 19 -8.61 19.69 -27.61
N PRO A 20 -7.54 20.05 -26.87
CA PRO A 20 -7.54 21.26 -26.06
C PRO A 20 -7.33 22.52 -26.92
N SER A 21 -8.16 23.54 -26.68
CA SER A 21 -7.95 24.90 -27.21
C SER A 21 -6.69 25.53 -26.59
N PRO A 22 -5.85 26.25 -27.38
CA PRO A 22 -4.63 26.84 -26.86
C PRO A 22 -4.91 28.20 -26.23
N ARG A 23 -4.94 28.26 -24.88
CA ARG A 23 -4.62 29.51 -24.17
C ARG A 23 -3.54 29.24 -23.14
N SER A 24 -2.39 29.77 -23.46
CA SER A 24 -1.08 29.62 -22.84
C SER A 24 -1.05 30.05 -21.37
N SER A 25 -0.47 29.21 -20.53
CA SER A 25 0.09 29.61 -19.23
C SER A 25 1.32 28.74 -18.94
N PRO A 26 2.52 29.31 -18.72
CA PRO A 26 3.68 28.52 -18.35
C PRO A 26 3.60 28.22 -16.85
N ARG A 27 2.93 27.13 -16.46
CA ARG A 27 3.06 26.59 -15.11
C ARG A 27 4.16 25.54 -15.09
N SER A 28 5.18 25.86 -14.29
CA SER A 28 6.32 25.12 -13.74
C SER A 28 6.55 23.66 -14.16
N PRO A 29 7.83 23.23 -14.31
CA PRO A 29 8.15 21.81 -14.41
C PRO A 29 7.83 21.13 -13.09
N SER A 30 6.70 20.44 -13.02
CA SER A 30 6.46 19.44 -11.97
C SER A 30 7.60 18.41 -12.05
N PRO A 31 8.33 18.10 -10.97
CA PRO A 31 9.24 16.97 -11.02
C PRO A 31 8.41 15.75 -11.34
N CYS A 32 8.72 15.12 -12.47
CA CYS A 32 8.22 13.81 -12.82
C CYS A 32 8.52 12.93 -11.61
N SER A 33 7.48 12.55 -10.86
CA SER A 33 7.57 11.47 -9.90
C SER A 33 7.96 10.26 -10.72
N ALA A 34 9.26 9.97 -10.79
CA ALA A 34 9.78 8.72 -11.28
C ALA A 34 9.24 7.66 -10.33
N ASN A 35 8.05 7.16 -10.63
CA ASN A 35 7.48 6.01 -9.98
C ASN A 35 8.38 4.85 -10.38
N ASP A 36 9.40 4.61 -9.55
CA ASP A 36 10.09 3.33 -9.52
C ASP A 36 9.05 2.34 -8.98
N ASP A 37 8.17 1.87 -9.86
CA ASP A 37 7.20 0.80 -9.61
C ASP A 37 7.92 -0.55 -9.47
N ARG A 38 9.07 -0.56 -8.79
CA ARG A 38 9.67 -1.79 -8.31
C ARG A 38 8.75 -2.28 -7.22
N LEU A 39 7.97 -3.32 -7.52
CA LEU A 39 7.27 -4.08 -6.51
C LEU A 39 8.30 -4.59 -5.49
N GLN A 40 8.50 -3.82 -4.41
CA GLN A 40 9.44 -4.20 -3.37
C GLN A 40 8.80 -5.30 -2.55
N LEU A 41 9.32 -6.52 -2.69
CA LEU A 41 8.96 -7.62 -1.80
C LEU A 41 9.52 -7.28 -0.40
N ARG A 42 8.64 -7.08 0.57
CA ARG A 42 9.02 -6.79 1.96
C ARG A 42 8.51 -7.86 2.90
N ALA A 43 9.28 -8.13 3.96
CA ALA A 43 8.85 -9.00 5.04
C ALA A 43 7.75 -8.32 5.88
N CYS A 44 6.80 -9.11 6.37
CA CYS A 44 5.76 -8.61 7.26
C CYS A 44 6.32 -8.24 8.65
N LEU A 45 6.01 -7.04 9.13
CA LEU A 45 6.44 -6.54 10.44
C LEU A 45 5.57 -7.01 11.62
N ALA A 46 4.67 -7.97 11.41
CA ALA A 46 3.79 -8.48 12.46
C ALA A 46 4.50 -9.55 13.32
N PRO A 47 4.26 -9.57 14.65
CA PRO A 47 4.84 -10.61 15.51
C PRO A 47 4.30 -11.99 15.12
N GLY A 48 5.21 -12.93 14.85
CA GLY A 48 4.87 -14.29 14.44
C GLY A 48 4.39 -14.44 12.99
N CYS A 49 4.61 -13.43 12.13
CA CYS A 49 4.31 -13.56 10.70
C CYS A 49 5.60 -13.75 9.89
N VAL A 50 5.68 -14.86 9.15
CA VAL A 50 6.84 -15.23 8.31
C VAL A 50 6.60 -14.95 6.81
N LEU A 51 5.51 -14.27 6.48
CA LEU A 51 5.12 -14.02 5.09
C LEU A 51 5.80 -12.76 4.53
N TYR A 52 6.06 -12.81 3.23
CA TYR A 52 6.47 -11.67 2.41
C TYR A 52 5.25 -11.08 1.69
N PHE A 53 5.26 -9.78 1.45
CA PHE A 53 4.22 -9.09 0.70
C PHE A 53 4.81 -8.15 -0.34
N LEU A 54 4.10 -7.97 -1.45
CA LEU A 54 4.43 -7.00 -2.46
C LEU A 54 3.97 -5.61 -2.00
N LYS A 55 4.91 -4.67 -1.90
CA LYS A 55 4.65 -3.31 -1.44
C LYS A 55 4.01 -2.47 -2.56
N ASN A 56 2.73 -2.71 -2.82
CA ASN A 56 1.93 -1.94 -3.78
C ASN A 56 1.67 -0.49 -3.34
N HIS A 57 1.75 -0.21 -2.03
CA HIS A 57 1.60 1.14 -1.49
C HIS A 57 2.76 1.46 -0.54
N PRO A 58 3.42 2.62 -0.66
CA PRO A 58 4.64 2.93 0.08
C PRO A 58 4.45 2.98 1.60
N ARG A 59 3.24 3.28 2.07
CA ARG A 59 2.89 3.27 3.51
C ARG A 59 2.44 1.91 4.05
N ARG A 60 2.32 0.88 3.23
CA ARG A 60 1.88 -0.45 3.67
C ARG A 60 3.07 -1.21 4.26
N GLU A 61 2.95 -1.58 5.53
CA GLU A 61 3.99 -2.26 6.30
C GLU A 61 3.65 -3.71 6.64
N TRP A 62 2.43 -4.15 6.35
CA TRP A 62 1.91 -5.47 6.73
C TRP A 62 1.29 -6.26 5.59
N CYS A 63 1.36 -7.58 5.74
CA CYS A 63 0.82 -8.58 4.81
C CYS A 63 -0.69 -8.42 4.53
N THR A 64 -1.46 -8.07 5.56
CA THR A 64 -2.94 -7.98 5.60
C THR A 64 -3.37 -7.07 6.75
N ALA A 65 -4.64 -6.68 6.78
CA ALA A 65 -5.21 -5.92 7.91
C ALA A 65 -5.11 -6.70 9.24
N ALA A 66 -5.24 -8.03 9.21
CA ALA A 66 -5.08 -8.88 10.39
C ALA A 66 -3.63 -8.85 10.95
N CYS A 67 -2.62 -8.85 10.07
CA CYS A 67 -1.22 -8.62 10.46
C CYS A 67 -1.06 -7.25 11.18
N GLY A 68 -1.72 -6.19 10.69
CA GLY A 68 -1.70 -4.86 11.32
C GLY A 68 -2.38 -4.82 12.69
N ASN A 69 -3.55 -5.44 12.84
CA ASN A 69 -4.24 -5.53 14.13
C ASN A 69 -3.41 -6.29 15.17
N ARG A 70 -2.78 -7.40 14.79
CA ARG A 70 -1.86 -8.14 15.66
C ARG A 70 -0.67 -7.29 16.10
N ALA A 71 -0.03 -6.58 15.17
CA ALA A 71 1.08 -5.68 15.50
C ALA A 71 0.64 -4.57 16.46
N ARG A 72 -0.56 -4.01 16.28
CA ARG A 72 -1.14 -3.01 17.19
C ARG A 72 -1.44 -3.59 18.57
N GLY A 73 -2.06 -4.76 18.63
CA GLY A 73 -2.37 -5.47 19.88
C GLY A 73 -1.11 -5.80 20.68
N ALA A 74 -0.06 -6.31 20.02
CA ALA A 74 1.22 -6.58 20.69
C ALA A 74 1.85 -5.31 21.27
N ARG A 75 1.81 -4.18 20.55
CA ARG A 75 2.29 -2.89 21.09
C ARG A 75 1.46 -2.43 22.30
N HIS A 76 0.15 -2.62 22.25
CA HIS A 76 -0.74 -2.32 23.38
C HIS A 76 -0.40 -3.20 24.60
N TYR A 77 -0.38 -4.52 24.45
CA TYR A 77 -0.04 -5.41 25.56
C TYR A 77 1.36 -5.17 26.12
N ARG A 78 2.36 -4.86 25.28
CA ARG A 78 3.71 -4.51 25.77
C ARG A 78 3.72 -3.26 26.65
N ARG A 79 2.84 -2.29 26.41
CA ARG A 79 2.69 -1.09 27.26
C ARG A 79 1.99 -1.44 28.57
N HIS A 80 0.94 -2.26 28.52
CA HIS A 80 0.12 -2.59 29.69
C HIS A 80 0.68 -3.74 30.55
N ARG A 81 1.63 -4.53 30.03
CA ARG A 81 2.31 -5.60 30.77
C ARG A 81 3.53 -5.12 31.56
N ARG A 82 3.83 -3.81 31.57
CA ARG A 82 4.80 -3.28 32.53
C ARG A 82 4.19 -3.44 33.93
N PRO A 83 4.75 -4.29 34.79
CA PRO A 83 4.29 -4.37 36.16
C PRO A 83 4.49 -2.99 36.79
N PRO A 84 3.53 -2.46 37.57
CA PRO A 84 3.86 -1.38 38.49
C PRO A 84 4.94 -1.93 39.43
N THR A 85 6.14 -1.34 39.33
CA THR A 85 7.25 -1.57 40.26
C THR A 85 6.92 -1.00 41.62
#